data_AF-J7QPV2-F1
#
_entry.id   AF-J7QPV2-F1
#
_cell.length_a   1.000
_cell.length_b   1.000
_cell.length_c   1.000
_cell.angle_alpha   90.00
_cell.angle_beta   90.00
_cell.angle_gamma   90.00
#
_symmetry.space_group_name_H-M   'P 1'
#
loop_
_entity.id
_entity.type
_entity.pdbx_description
1 polymer ?
#
loop_
_entity_poly.entity_id
_entity_poly.type
_entity_poly.pdbx_seq_one_letter_code
_entity_poly.pdbx_strand_id
1 'polypeptide(L)'
;MTGVVLEMEPGALRELHWHPNASEWQYVLSGQLCVTLFGSKGRWRQETFSKGDVGYIPQGMGHSLENVGTDTVRVLIVFNNAHYQTIDLSQWIAGNPTDILATNFGQDPSVFEKFPRRDVFMTK
;
A
#
# COMPACT_ATOMS: atom_id res chain seq x y z
N MET A 1 -1.40 -14.41 -14.22
CA MET A 1 -2.10 -14.14 -12.97
C MET A 1 -1.19 -14.57 -11.84
N THR A 2 -1.06 -13.73 -10.83
CA THR A 2 -0.38 -14.04 -9.57
C THR A 2 -1.33 -13.72 -8.42
N GLY A 3 -1.06 -14.25 -7.24
CA GLY A 3 -1.85 -13.93 -6.06
C GLY A 3 -1.12 -14.25 -4.78
N VAL A 4 -1.60 -13.67 -3.68
CA VAL A 4 -1.06 -13.83 -2.34
C VAL A 4 -2.21 -13.80 -1.33
N VAL A 5 -2.08 -14.57 -0.26
CA VAL A 5 -2.89 -14.34 0.94
C VAL A 5 -2.05 -13.50 1.88
N LEU A 6 -2.50 -12.29 2.16
CA LEU A 6 -1.87 -11.38 3.10
C LEU A 6 -2.56 -11.51 4.45
N GLU A 7 -1.78 -11.76 5.50
CA GLU A 7 -2.24 -11.79 6.88
C GLU A 7 -1.62 -10.61 7.63
N MET A 8 -2.44 -9.84 8.33
CA MET A 8 -2.00 -8.62 9.00
C MET A 8 -2.54 -8.58 10.42
N GLU A 9 -1.65 -8.45 11.40
CA GLU A 9 -2.00 -8.32 12.82
C GLU A 9 -2.81 -7.04 13.09
N PRO A 10 -3.55 -6.96 14.23
CA PRO A 10 -4.25 -5.73 14.61
C PRO A 10 -3.32 -4.52 14.61
N GLY A 11 -3.73 -3.45 13.92
CA GLY A 11 -2.96 -2.21 13.74
C GLY A 11 -1.85 -2.28 12.70
N ALA A 12 -1.62 -3.42 12.04
CA ALA A 12 -0.62 -3.50 10.99
C ALA A 12 -1.07 -2.76 9.71
N LEU A 13 -0.12 -2.13 9.04
CA LEU A 13 -0.29 -1.34 7.82
C LEU A 13 0.63 -1.89 6.72
N ARG A 14 0.05 -2.40 5.64
CA ARG A 14 0.74 -2.54 4.35
C ARG A 14 0.93 -1.14 3.79
N GLU A 15 2.18 -0.70 3.70
CA GLU A 15 2.53 0.70 3.41
C GLU A 15 1.96 1.20 2.07
N LEU A 16 2.00 2.52 1.85
CA LEU A 16 1.61 3.10 0.58
C LEU A 16 2.48 2.54 -0.55
N HIS A 17 1.84 1.97 -1.57
CA HIS A 17 2.52 1.41 -2.72
C HIS A 17 1.63 1.44 -3.96
N TRP A 18 2.18 1.06 -5.10
CA TRP A 18 1.40 0.86 -6.33
C TRP A 18 1.97 -0.27 -7.19
N HIS A 19 1.10 -0.83 -8.04
CA HIS A 19 1.46 -1.87 -9.00
C HIS A 19 1.62 -1.25 -10.40
N PRO A 20 2.84 -1.20 -10.96
CA PRO A 20 3.07 -0.58 -12.25
C PRO A 20 2.51 -1.40 -13.42
N ASN A 21 2.29 -2.70 -13.24
CA ASN A 21 2.03 -3.65 -14.32
C ASN A 21 0.74 -4.47 -14.19
N ALA A 22 -0.05 -4.22 -13.14
CA ALA A 22 -1.24 -5.00 -12.85
C ALA A 22 -2.29 -4.16 -12.12
N SER A 23 -3.56 -4.49 -12.37
CA SER A 23 -4.63 -4.13 -11.44
C SER A 23 -4.71 -5.18 -10.34
N GLU A 24 -5.12 -4.76 -9.15
CA GLU A 24 -5.26 -5.61 -7.98
C GLU A 24 -6.73 -5.83 -7.66
N TRP A 25 -7.09 -7.10 -7.44
CA TRP A 25 -8.40 -7.53 -6.98
C TRP A 25 -8.24 -8.17 -5.60
N GLN A 26 -9.12 -7.83 -4.66
CA GLN A 26 -9.02 -8.22 -3.26
C GLN A 26 -10.31 -8.91 -2.79
N TYR A 27 -10.18 -9.89 -1.91
CA TYR A 27 -11.30 -10.52 -1.20
C TYR A 27 -10.95 -10.77 0.26
N VAL A 28 -11.74 -10.22 1.18
CA VAL A 28 -11.48 -10.34 2.62
C VAL A 28 -11.98 -11.70 3.12
N LEU A 29 -11.06 -12.55 3.54
CA LEU A 29 -11.33 -13.90 4.05
C LEU A 29 -11.81 -13.86 5.52
N SER A 30 -11.23 -12.97 6.32
CA SER A 30 -11.58 -12.73 7.73
C SER A 30 -11.03 -11.38 8.22
N GLY A 31 -11.58 -10.84 9.31
CA GLY A 31 -11.15 -9.58 9.93
C GLY A 31 -11.78 -8.32 9.30
N GLN A 32 -11.19 -7.16 9.58
CA GLN A 32 -11.60 -5.86 9.05
C GLN A 32 -10.40 -5.16 8.41
N LEU A 33 -10.50 -4.87 7.10
CA LEU A 33 -9.45 -4.24 6.31
C LEU A 33 -9.88 -2.83 5.90
N CYS A 34 -9.16 -1.80 6.30
CA CYS A 34 -9.32 -0.47 5.73
C CYS A 34 -8.38 -0.31 4.53
N VAL A 35 -8.92 0.13 3.39
CA VAL A 35 -8.16 0.39 2.17
C VAL A 35 -8.24 1.87 1.86
N THR A 36 -7.09 2.52 1.74
CA THR A 36 -6.98 3.89 1.23
C THR A 36 -6.44 3.84 -0.19
N LEU A 37 -7.17 4.45 -1.13
CA LEU A 37 -6.85 4.52 -2.55
C LEU A 37 -6.59 5.97 -2.96
N PHE A 38 -5.50 6.20 -3.69
CA PHE A 38 -5.11 7.48 -4.27
C PHE A 38 -5.03 7.39 -5.79
N GLY A 39 -5.68 8.35 -6.45
CA GLY A 39 -5.67 8.55 -7.89
C GLY A 39 -5.15 9.93 -8.28
N SER A 40 -4.87 10.08 -9.57
CA SER A 40 -4.47 11.35 -10.17
C SER A 40 -5.49 12.47 -9.86
N LYS A 41 -4.98 13.72 -9.83
CA LYS A 41 -5.78 14.96 -9.64
C LYS A 41 -6.41 15.08 -8.25
N GLY A 42 -5.71 14.61 -7.21
CA GLY A 42 -6.14 14.73 -5.81
C GLY A 42 -7.34 13.87 -5.43
N ARG A 43 -7.73 12.91 -6.28
CA ARG A 43 -8.82 11.99 -5.99
C ARG A 43 -8.32 10.92 -5.04
N TRP A 44 -9.05 10.69 -3.96
CA TRP A 44 -8.77 9.58 -3.06
C TRP A 44 -10.08 9.06 -2.49
N ARG A 45 -10.04 7.84 -1.96
CA ARG A 45 -11.15 7.23 -1.24
C ARG A 45 -10.60 6.29 -0.18
N GLN A 46 -11.30 6.19 0.93
CA GLN A 46 -10.99 5.23 1.97
C GLN A 46 -12.26 4.45 2.30
N GLU A 47 -12.16 3.14 2.37
CA GLU A 47 -13.28 2.24 2.64
C GLU A 47 -12.84 1.10 3.55
N THR A 48 -13.73 0.68 4.44
CA THR A 48 -13.51 -0.47 5.33
C THR A 48 -14.27 -1.67 4.80
N PHE A 49 -13.55 -2.75 4.58
CA PHE A 49 -14.05 -4.04 4.11
C PHE A 49 -14.07 -5.05 5.26
N SER A 50 -15.13 -5.85 5.28
CA SER A 50 -15.31 -6.98 6.19
C SER A 50 -15.26 -8.29 5.40
N LYS A 51 -15.26 -9.42 6.12
CA LYS A 51 -15.33 -10.75 5.52
C LYS A 51 -16.41 -10.83 4.43
N GLY A 52 -16.00 -11.27 3.24
CA GLY A 52 -16.87 -11.44 2.08
C GLY A 52 -16.88 -10.25 1.11
N ASP A 53 -16.35 -9.09 1.52
CA ASP A 53 -16.26 -7.95 0.63
C ASP A 53 -15.13 -8.09 -0.39
N VAL A 54 -15.30 -7.39 -1.52
CA VAL A 54 -14.38 -7.36 -2.65
C VAL A 54 -13.88 -5.94 -2.89
N GLY A 55 -12.56 -5.80 -2.98
CA GLY A 55 -11.87 -4.56 -3.37
C GLY A 55 -11.31 -4.64 -4.78
N TYR A 56 -11.17 -3.49 -5.44
CA TYR A 56 -10.48 -3.37 -6.72
C TYR A 56 -9.66 -2.09 -6.77
N ILE A 57 -8.39 -2.22 -7.14
CA ILE A 57 -7.45 -1.13 -7.30
C ILE A 57 -6.95 -1.14 -8.75
N PRO A 58 -7.32 -0.13 -9.56
CA PRO A 58 -6.81 0.00 -10.92
C PRO A 58 -5.29 0.12 -10.95
N GLN A 59 -4.67 -0.45 -12.00
CA GLN A 59 -3.23 -0.39 -12.22
C GLN A 59 -2.66 1.03 -12.06
N GLY A 60 -1.53 1.13 -11.35
CA GLY A 60 -0.81 2.37 -11.11
C GLY A 60 -1.45 3.31 -10.07
N MET A 61 -2.62 2.98 -9.51
CA MET A 61 -3.17 3.77 -8.40
C MET A 61 -2.45 3.42 -7.09
N GLY A 62 -2.04 4.47 -6.37
CA GLY A 62 -1.40 4.32 -5.06
C GLY A 62 -2.42 3.87 -4.02
N HIS A 63 -2.04 2.99 -3.11
CA HIS A 63 -2.95 2.52 -2.07
C HIS A 63 -2.19 1.96 -0.85
N SER A 64 -2.88 1.87 0.27
CA SER A 64 -2.42 1.22 1.50
C SER A 64 -3.53 0.36 2.09
N LEU A 65 -3.15 -0.67 2.84
CA LEU A 65 -4.10 -1.56 3.53
C LEU A 65 -3.78 -1.53 5.02
N GLU A 66 -4.78 -1.36 5.86
CA GLU A 66 -4.63 -1.30 7.32
C GLU A 66 -5.59 -2.27 8.00
N ASN A 67 -5.10 -3.04 8.97
CA ASN A 67 -5.96 -3.80 9.84
C ASN A 67 -6.51 -2.89 10.95
N VAL A 68 -7.76 -2.46 10.80
CA VAL A 68 -8.48 -1.62 11.77
C VAL A 68 -9.31 -2.44 12.78
N GLY A 69 -9.29 -3.76 12.65
CA GLY A 69 -9.99 -4.69 13.56
C GLY A 69 -9.15 -5.08 14.78
N THR A 70 -9.75 -5.88 15.65
CA THR A 70 -9.11 -6.43 16.86
C THR A 70 -8.46 -7.79 16.65
N ASP A 71 -8.78 -8.46 15.54
CA ASP A 71 -8.26 -9.78 15.17
C ASP A 71 -7.36 -9.67 13.93
N THR A 72 -6.51 -10.67 13.66
CA THR A 72 -5.72 -10.76 12.42
C THR A 72 -6.65 -10.77 11.20
N VAL A 73 -6.46 -9.82 10.29
CA VAL A 73 -7.18 -9.77 9.02
C VAL A 73 -6.45 -10.64 7.99
N ARG A 74 -7.22 -11.36 7.17
CA ARG A 74 -6.70 -12.18 6.07
C ARG A 74 -7.39 -11.75 4.80
N VAL A 75 -6.62 -11.38 3.78
CA VAL A 75 -7.14 -10.94 2.48
C VAL A 75 -6.45 -11.72 1.37
N LEU A 76 -7.26 -12.27 0.45
CA LEU A 76 -6.76 -12.80 -0.82
C LEU A 76 -6.59 -11.64 -1.79
N ILE A 77 -5.39 -11.49 -2.33
CA ILE A 77 -5.04 -10.48 -3.32
C ILE A 77 -4.64 -11.17 -4.61
N VAL A 78 -5.18 -10.72 -5.74
CA VAL A 78 -4.95 -11.29 -7.07
C VAL A 78 -4.59 -10.19 -8.06
N PHE A 79 -3.60 -10.47 -8.90
CA PHE A 79 -3.12 -9.57 -9.94
C PHE A 79 -3.35 -10.17 -11.32
N ASN A 80 -3.80 -9.33 -12.25
CA ASN A 80 -4.03 -9.72 -13.65
C ASN A 80 -2.73 -9.82 -14.50
N ASN A 81 -1.57 -9.98 -13.86
CA ASN A 81 -0.27 -10.17 -14.51
C ASN A 81 0.39 -11.50 -14.04
N ALA A 82 1.30 -12.09 -14.81
CA ALA A 82 2.06 -13.29 -14.40
C ALA A 82 3.28 -12.96 -13.54
N HIS A 83 3.70 -11.70 -13.51
CA HIS A 83 4.84 -11.23 -12.72
C HIS A 83 4.35 -10.17 -11.73
N TYR A 84 4.46 -10.47 -10.43
CA TYR A 84 4.19 -9.48 -9.39
C TYR A 84 5.25 -8.38 -9.42
N GLN A 85 4.81 -7.12 -9.42
CA GLN A 85 5.68 -5.95 -9.27
C GLN A 85 4.99 -4.95 -8.36
N THR A 86 5.76 -4.34 -7.46
CA THR A 86 5.32 -3.26 -6.58
C THR A 86 6.38 -2.17 -6.58
N ILE A 87 5.97 -0.94 -6.32
CA ILE A 87 6.86 0.13 -5.92
C ILE A 87 6.35 0.62 -4.57
N ASP A 88 7.12 0.36 -3.52
CA ASP A 88 6.82 0.81 -2.16
C ASP A 88 7.26 2.26 -1.97
N LEU A 89 6.48 3.06 -1.25
CA LEU A 89 6.81 4.46 -1.01
C LEU A 89 8.15 4.60 -0.28
N SER A 90 8.40 3.78 0.75
CA SER A 90 9.67 3.78 1.48
C SER A 90 10.86 3.49 0.56
N GLN A 91 10.73 2.52 -0.34
CA GLN A 91 11.75 2.19 -1.34
C GLN A 91 11.98 3.35 -2.33
N TRP A 92 10.89 3.97 -2.80
CA TRP A 92 11.00 5.11 -3.71
C TRP A 92 11.67 6.30 -3.04
N ILE A 93 11.34 6.61 -1.78
CA ILE A 93 12.03 7.64 -0.99
C ILE A 93 13.51 7.29 -0.81
N ALA A 94 13.82 6.06 -0.41
CA ALA A 94 15.21 5.61 -0.23
C ALA A 94 16.04 5.69 -1.52
N GLY A 95 15.40 5.51 -2.68
CA GLY A 95 16.03 5.55 -3.99
C GLY A 95 16.28 6.96 -4.56
N ASN A 96 15.85 8.03 -3.87
CA ASN A 96 16.02 9.40 -4.34
C ASN A 96 16.98 10.20 -3.46
N PRO A 97 17.76 11.14 -4.04
CA PRO A 97 18.57 12.09 -3.28
C PRO A 97 17.74 12.96 -2.33
N THR A 98 18.31 13.24 -1.14
CA THR A 98 17.64 14.03 -0.09
C THR A 98 17.25 15.43 -0.55
N ASP A 99 18.09 16.09 -1.36
CA ASP A 99 17.85 17.45 -1.87
C ASP A 99 16.68 17.51 -2.86
N ILE A 100 16.53 16.49 -3.71
CA ILE A 100 15.38 16.34 -4.62
C ILE A 100 14.10 16.15 -3.82
N LEU A 101 14.12 15.29 -2.80
CA LEU A 101 12.97 15.08 -1.92
C LEU A 101 12.59 16.37 -1.17
N ALA A 102 13.57 17.02 -0.53
CA ALA A 102 13.38 18.29 0.18
C ALA A 102 12.72 19.35 -0.71
N THR A 103 13.23 19.51 -1.93
CA THR A 103 12.69 20.45 -2.92
C THR A 103 11.27 20.09 -3.34
N ASN A 104 11.01 18.82 -3.67
CA ASN A 104 9.69 18.38 -4.16
C ASN A 104 8.59 18.47 -3.09
N PHE A 105 8.92 18.21 -1.83
CA PHE A 105 7.96 18.23 -0.72
C PHE A 105 7.92 19.56 0.04
N GLY A 106 8.83 20.49 -0.27
CA GLY A 106 8.94 21.77 0.43
C GLY A 106 9.26 21.61 1.93
N GLN A 107 10.11 20.64 2.27
CA GLN A 107 10.48 20.30 3.64
C GLN A 107 11.99 20.43 3.86
N ASP A 108 12.41 20.57 5.12
CA ASP A 108 13.84 20.56 5.47
C ASP A 108 14.47 19.18 5.16
N PRO A 109 15.71 19.13 4.61
CA PRO A 109 16.42 17.89 4.32
C PRO A 109 16.49 16.90 5.49
N SER A 110 16.59 17.40 6.73
CA SER A 110 16.66 16.58 7.95
C SER A 110 15.40 15.74 8.20
N VAL A 111 14.27 16.08 7.56
CA VAL A 111 13.06 15.25 7.58
C VAL A 111 13.33 13.91 6.89
N PHE A 112 13.93 13.93 5.69
CA PHE A 112 14.18 12.73 4.89
C PHE A 112 15.36 11.90 5.39
N GLU A 113 16.25 12.48 6.19
CA GLU A 113 17.30 11.72 6.87
C GLU A 113 16.74 10.71 7.87
N LYS A 114 15.54 10.95 8.40
CA LYS A 114 14.83 10.07 9.33
C LYS A 114 14.00 8.98 8.64
N PHE A 115 13.85 9.06 7.31
CA PHE A 115 13.08 8.06 6.56
C PHE A 115 13.87 6.75 6.41
N PRO A 116 13.16 5.62 6.24
CA PRO A 116 13.78 4.34 5.91
C PRO A 116 14.69 4.45 4.68
N ARG A 117 15.86 3.80 4.73
CA ARG A 117 16.81 3.70 3.60
C ARG A 117 16.67 2.38 2.82
N ARG A 118 15.54 1.71 3.01
CA ARG A 118 15.14 0.44 2.39
C ARG A 118 13.61 0.35 2.38
N ASP A 119 13.09 -0.63 1.65
CA ASP A 119 11.70 -1.02 1.73
C ASP A 119 11.32 -1.47 3.16
N VAL A 120 10.14 -1.04 3.61
CA VAL A 120 9.54 -1.43 4.90
C VAL A 120 8.55 -2.57 4.70
N PHE A 121 7.85 -2.59 3.56
CA PHE A 121 6.76 -3.48 3.18
C PHE A 121 5.54 -3.36 4.10
N MET A 122 5.70 -3.55 5.41
CA MET A 122 4.63 -3.48 6.41
C MET A 122 5.14 -2.87 7.72
N THR A 123 4.30 -2.10 8.39
CA THR A 123 4.57 -1.49 9.70
C THR A 123 3.43 -1.75 10.69
N LYS A 124 3.65 -1.46 11.97
CA LYS A 124 2.68 -1.56 13.06
C LYS A 124 2.96 -0.45 14.07
#